data_AF-A0A7V4HEK0-F1
#
_entry.id   AF-A0A7V4HEK0-F1
#
_cell.length_a   1.000
_cell.length_b   1.000
_cell.length_c   1.000
_cell.angle_alpha   90.00
_cell.angle_beta   90.00
_cell.angle_gamma   90.00
#
_symmetry.space_group_name_H-M   'P 1'
#
loop_
_entity.id
_entity.type
_entity.pdbx_description
1 polymer ?
#
loop_
_entity_poly.entity_id
_entity_poly.type
_entity_poly.pdbx_seq_one_letter_code
_entity_poly.pdbx_strand_id
1 'polypeptide(L)' 'MPCESNHQPPGRHAALARMAVRLEEAYGVPQDIEWAVTPAGRILILQCRPLEQVEGGAGGPGAEAPRPVDAPLLLTGG' A
#
# COMPACT_ATOMS: atom_id res chain seq x y z
N MET A 1 7.73 15.70 24.20
CA MET A 1 7.02 15.37 22.94
C MET A 1 6.54 13.92 23.05
N PRO A 2 5.25 13.64 23.33
CA PRO A 2 4.80 12.27 23.28
C PRO A 2 4.66 11.86 21.82
N CYS A 3 5.41 10.83 21.43
CA CYS A 3 5.19 10.04 20.22
C CYS A 3 3.75 9.53 20.26
N GLU A 4 2.92 9.99 19.32
CA GLU A 4 1.53 9.56 19.18
C GLU A 4 1.50 8.08 18.80
N SER A 5 1.47 7.23 19.82
CA SER A 5 1.19 5.82 19.65
C SER A 5 -0.19 5.72 19.01
N ASN A 6 -0.23 5.00 17.89
CA ASN A 6 -1.32 4.85 16.94
C ASN A 6 -2.54 4.12 17.57
N HIS A 7 -3.16 4.74 18.57
CA HIS A 7 -4.29 4.15 19.32
C HIS A 7 -5.56 4.28 18.49
N GLN A 8 -5.80 3.27 17.66
CA GLN A 8 -6.99 3.17 16.81
C GLN A 8 -8.21 2.80 17.67
N PRO A 9 -9.32 3.55 17.60
CA PRO A 9 -10.54 3.15 18.29
C PRO A 9 -11.04 1.80 17.74
N PRO A 10 -11.59 0.93 18.60
CA PRO A 10 -12.06 -0.40 18.20
C PRO A 10 -13.14 -0.29 17.10
N GLY A 11 -13.05 -1.16 16.09
CA GLY A 11 -14.01 -1.24 14.98
C GLY A 11 -13.59 -0.55 13.68
N ARG A 12 -12.55 0.29 13.69
CA ARG A 12 -12.05 0.98 12.50
C ARG A 12 -11.48 0.03 11.44
N HIS A 13 -10.82 -1.06 11.87
CA HIS A 13 -10.32 -2.10 10.96
C HIS A 13 -11.45 -2.75 10.15
N ALA A 14 -12.61 -2.99 10.78
CA ALA A 14 -13.75 -3.57 10.11
C ALA A 14 -14.39 -2.60 9.10
N ALA A 15 -14.40 -1.29 9.39
CA ALA A 15 -14.89 -0.28 8.45
C ALA A 15 -14.00 -0.16 7.22
N LEU A 16 -12.67 -0.17 7.41
CA LEU A 16 -11.70 -0.15 6.31
C LEU A 16 -11.81 -1.42 5.46
N ALA A 17 -11.88 -2.60 6.08
CA ALA A 17 -12.04 -3.87 5.37
C ALA A 17 -13.32 -3.92 4.53
N ARG A 18 -14.46 -3.47 5.08
CA ARG A 18 -15.71 -3.38 4.30
C ARG A 18 -15.60 -2.44 3.11
N MET A 19 -14.87 -1.35 3.25
CA MET A 19 -14.65 -0.41 2.15
C MET A 19 -13.74 -1.00 1.08
N ALA A 20 -12.68 -1.72 1.46
CA ALA A 20 -11.81 -2.43 0.53
C ALA A 20 -12.57 -3.46 -0.31
N VAL A 21 -13.42 -4.29 0.33
CA VAL A 21 -14.26 -5.27 -0.37
C VAL A 21 -15.20 -4.59 -1.38
N ARG A 22 -15.85 -3.49 -0.99
CA ARG A 22 -16.73 -2.75 -1.90
C ARG A 22 -15.98 -2.15 -3.09
N LEU A 23 -14.74 -1.73 -2.90
CA LEU A 23 -13.90 -1.19 -3.99
C LEU A 23 -13.50 -2.32 -4.94
N GLU A 24 -13.08 -3.47 -4.42
CA GLU A 24 -12.80 -4.66 -5.24
C GLU A 24 -14.02 -5.11 -6.04
N GLU A 25 -15.21 -5.17 -5.43
CA GLU A 25 -16.47 -5.48 -6.13
C GLU A 25 -16.79 -4.45 -7.23
N ALA A 26 -16.52 -3.17 -6.99
CA ALA A 26 -16.80 -2.10 -7.94
C ALA A 26 -15.82 -2.08 -9.14
N TYR A 27 -14.55 -2.40 -8.92
CA TYR A 27 -13.51 -2.44 -9.96
C TYR A 27 -13.34 -3.81 -10.61
N GLY A 28 -13.87 -4.87 -10.00
CA GLY A 28 -13.82 -6.25 -10.50
C GLY A 28 -12.46 -6.94 -10.36
N VAL A 29 -11.50 -6.29 -9.73
CA VAL A 29 -10.14 -6.79 -9.49
C VAL A 29 -9.64 -6.33 -8.11
N PRO A 30 -8.69 -7.05 -7.48
CA PRO A 30 -8.08 -6.61 -6.23
C PRO A 30 -7.46 -5.22 -6.37
N GLN A 31 -7.63 -4.38 -5.35
CA GLN A 31 -7.18 -2.98 -5.38
C GLN A 31 -6.05 -2.73 -4.37
N ASP A 32 -5.05 -1.98 -4.82
CA ASP A 32 -4.11 -1.26 -3.96
C ASP A 32 -4.71 0.10 -3.60
N ILE A 33 -4.87 0.36 -2.29
CA ILE A 33 -5.68 1.47 -1.76
C ILE A 33 -4.85 2.32 -0.80
N GLU A 34 -4.61 3.57 -1.18
CA GLU A 34 -4.08 4.59 -0.28
C GLU A 34 -5.22 5.31 0.44
N TRP A 35 -5.10 5.42 1.76
CA TRP A 35 -6.12 6.02 2.61
C TRP A 35 -5.52 6.83 3.75
N ALA A 36 -6.31 7.78 4.26
CA ALA A 36 -5.95 8.58 5.43
C ALA A 36 -7.13 8.66 6.39
N VAL A 37 -6.87 9.10 7.62
CA VAL A 37 -7.92 9.51 8.53
C VAL A 37 -7.83 10.97 8.91
N THR A 38 -8.97 11.64 8.80
CA THR A 38 -9.12 13.04 9.19
C THR A 38 -9.06 13.19 10.71
N PRO A 39 -8.81 14.40 11.22
CA PRO A 39 -8.91 14.69 12.66
C PRO A 39 -10.28 14.35 13.26
N ALA A 40 -11.34 14.38 12.44
CA ALA A 40 -12.69 13.99 12.83
C ALA A 40 -12.93 12.45 12.79
N GLY A 41 -11.89 11.65 12.58
CA GLY A 41 -11.97 10.19 12.60
C GLY A 41 -12.58 9.55 11.35
N ARG A 42 -12.73 10.29 10.24
CA ARG A 42 -13.29 9.76 8.98
C ARG A 42 -12.20 9.16 8.11
N ILE A 43 -12.49 8.04 7.45
CA ILE A 43 -11.61 7.45 6.45
C ILE A 43 -11.83 8.15 5.10
N LEU A 44 -10.74 8.62 4.51
CA LEU A 44 -10.70 9.15 3.16
C LEU A 44 -9.88 8.20 2.28
N ILE A 45 -10.40 7.89 1.09
CA ILE A 45 -9.67 7.20 0.04
C ILE A 45 -8.95 8.26 -0.78
N LEU A 46 -7.63 8.15 -0.90
CA LEU A 46 -6.79 9.08 -1.64
C LEU A 46 -6.51 8.56 -3.05
N GLN A 47 -6.25 7.25 -3.16
CA GLN A 47 -5.91 6.60 -4.42
C GLN A 47 -6.40 5.15 -4.42
N CYS A 48 -6.88 4.67 -5.57
CA CYS A 48 -7.16 3.26 -5.83
C CYS A 48 -6.59 2.89 -7.20
N ARG A 49 -5.87 1.78 -7.28
CA ARG A 49 -5.40 1.20 -8.55
C ARG A 49 -5.53 -0.32 -8.51
N PRO A 50 -5.71 -0.98 -9.67
CA PRO A 50 -5.58 -2.44 -9.75
C PRO A 50 -4.27 -2.88 -9.12
N LEU A 51 -4.35 -3.87 -8.23
CA LEU A 51 -3.17 -4.51 -7.67
C LEU A 51 -2.59 -5.42 -8.74
N GLU A 52 -1.45 -5.03 -9.31
CA GLU A 52 -0.71 -5.88 -10.24
C GLU A 52 -0.07 -7.03 -9.46
N GLN A 53 -0.69 -8.21 -9.54
CA GLN A 53 -0.09 -9.42 -9.01
C GLN A 53 1.06 -9.84 -9.93
N VAL A 54 2.30 -9.59 -9.51
CA VAL A 54 3.44 -10.29 -10.11
C VAL A 54 3.26 -11.75 -9.72
N GLU A 55 2.98 -12.61 -10.70
CA GLU A 55 3.05 -14.06 -10.47
C GLU A 55 4.44 -14.35 -9.90
N GLY A 56 4.47 -14.79 -8.64
CA GLY A 56 5.67 -15.27 -7.98
C GLY A 56 6.11 -16.56 -8.64
N GLY A 57 6.61 -16.47 -9.87
CA GLY A 57 7.36 -17.53 -10.51
C GLY A 57 8.57 -17.81 -9.66
N ALA A 58 8.53 -18.93 -8.93
CA ALA A 58 9.72 -19.60 -8.47
C ALA A 58 10.74 -19.56 -9.62
N GLY A 59 11.94 -19.02 -9.34
CA GLY A 59 12.94 -18.59 -10.30
C GLY A 59 12.92 -19.33 -11.64
N GLY A 60 12.43 -18.66 -12.68
CA GLY A 60 12.71 -19.05 -14.06
C GLY A 60 14.22 -18.88 -14.34
N PRO A 61 14.83 -19.74 -15.18
CA PRO A 61 16.23 -19.61 -15.56
C PRO A 61 16.40 -18.33 -16.39
N GLY A 62 16.71 -17.22 -15.73
CA GLY A 62 16.72 -15.89 -16.34
C GLY A 62 16.61 -14.73 -15.36
N ALA A 63 16.46 -14.98 -14.05
CA ALA A 63 16.70 -13.96 -13.03
C ALA A 63 18.20 -13.60 -13.02
N GLU A 64 18.62 -12.80 -13.99
CA GLU A 64 19.92 -12.15 -13.96
C GLU A 64 19.92 -11.23 -12.74
N ALA A 65 20.80 -11.53 -11.79
CA ALA A 65 21.00 -10.68 -10.63
C ALA A 65 21.19 -9.23 -11.10
N PRO A 66 20.62 -8.22 -10.40
CA PRO A 66 20.86 -6.83 -10.75
C PRO A 66 22.36 -6.61 -10.85
N ARG A 67 22.86 -6.30 -12.05
CA ARG A 67 24.28 -5.95 -12.21
C ARG A 67 24.52 -4.73 -11.33
N PRO A 68 25.58 -4.70 -10.53
CA PRO A 68 25.93 -3.50 -9.79
C PRO A 68 26.01 -2.34 -10.77
N VAL A 69 25.09 -1.39 -10.65
CA VAL A 69 25.15 -0.15 -11.40
C VAL A 69 26.07 0.77 -10.61
N ASP A 70 27.25 1.07 -11.16
CA ASP A 70 28.11 2.15 -10.67
C ASP A 70 27.47 3.51 -11.04
N ALA A 71 26.28 3.76 -10.51
CA ALA A 71 25.54 5.00 -10.72
C ALA A 71 25.84 5.96 -9.57
N PRO A 72 26.12 7.25 -9.86
CA PRO A 72 26.32 8.24 -8.82
C PRO A 72 25.06 8.39 -7.97
N LEU A 73 25.25 8.38 -6.67
CA LEU A 73 24.22 8.62 -5.67
C LEU A 73 23.67 10.05 -5.83
N LEU A 74 22.46 10.18 -6.36
CA LEU A 74 21.87 11.47 -6.72
C LEU A 74 21.37 12.26 -5.50
N LEU A 75 21.00 11.56 -4.42
CA LEU A 75 20.59 12.17 -3.17
C LEU A 75 20.76 11.18 -2.03
N THR A 76 21.38 11.62 -0.95
CA THR A 76 21.24 11.03 0.38
C THR A 76 20.44 12.00 1.23
N GLY A 77 19.35 11.52 1.83
CA GLY A 77 18.44 12.36 2.63
C GLY A 77 19.10 13.03 3.84
N GLY A 78 18.41 14.02 4.39
CA GLY A 78 18.71 14.74 5.63
C GLY A 78 17.52 14.80 6.56
#